data_AF-A0AAJ1R7N8-F1
#
_entry.id   AF-A0AAJ1R7N8-F1
#
_cell.length_a   1.000
_cell.length_b   1.000
_cell.length_c   1.000
_cell.angle_alpha   90.00
_cell.angle_beta   90.00
_cell.angle_gamma   90.00
#
_symmetry.space_group_name_H-M   'P 1'
#
loop_
_entity.id
_entity.type
_entity.pdbx_description
1 polymer ?
#
loop_
_entity_poly.entity_id
_entity_poly.type
_entity_poly.pdbx_seq_one_letter_code
_entity_poly.pdbx_strand_id
1 'polypeptide(L)'
;MLPTEKVERDFPQYHFVFIYLPDDCRGFHGQIRGRIIYINRNDDIEVQVFTMLHEVIHAQFDTGQNLLDRKAIKTGRAEYFANKWAKRDSEKYFI
;
A
#
# COMPACT_ATOMS: atom_id res chain seq x y z
N MET A 1 4.16 17.42 8.56
CA MET A 1 3.93 16.48 7.46
C MET A 1 3.15 15.31 8.02
N LEU A 2 2.00 15.02 7.45
CA LEU A 2 1.15 13.88 7.82
C LEU A 2 1.91 12.57 7.56
N PRO A 3 1.62 11.49 8.30
CA PRO A 3 2.20 10.18 8.06
C PRO A 3 2.06 9.72 6.59
N THR A 4 0.91 9.96 5.97
CA THR A 4 0.67 9.64 4.55
C THR A 4 1.58 10.44 3.61
N GLU A 5 1.75 11.74 3.83
CA GLU A 5 2.65 12.59 3.03
C GLU A 5 4.12 12.12 3.11
N LYS A 6 4.54 11.60 4.28
CA LYS A 6 5.89 11.00 4.42
C LYS A 6 6.03 9.75 3.55
N VAL A 7 4.99 8.90 3.47
CA VAL A 7 4.98 7.72 2.60
C VAL A 7 5.01 8.13 1.12
N GLU A 8 4.22 9.12 0.71
CA GLU A 8 4.23 9.63 -0.67
C GLU A 8 5.62 10.12 -1.08
N ARG A 9 6.32 10.83 -0.18
CA ARG A 9 7.69 11.30 -0.40
C ARG A 9 8.69 10.15 -0.52
N ASP A 10 8.56 9.11 0.27
CA ASP A 10 9.49 7.98 0.29
C ASP A 10 9.29 7.03 -0.91
N PHE A 11 8.10 7.05 -1.54
CA PHE A 11 7.77 6.23 -2.71
C PHE A 11 7.32 7.06 -3.93
N PRO A 12 8.17 7.96 -4.45
CA PRO A 12 7.80 8.92 -5.50
C PRO A 12 7.49 8.28 -6.86
N GLN A 13 7.82 7.00 -7.05
CA GLN A 13 7.50 6.24 -8.26
C GLN A 13 6.02 5.84 -8.37
N TYR A 14 5.24 5.97 -7.29
CA TYR A 14 3.81 5.71 -7.25
C TYR A 14 3.03 7.01 -7.10
N HIS A 15 1.85 7.06 -7.71
CA HIS A 15 0.90 8.15 -7.54
C HIS A 15 -0.22 7.71 -6.60
N PHE A 16 -0.29 8.31 -5.42
CA PHE A 16 -1.32 7.99 -4.43
C PHE A 16 -2.56 8.87 -4.65
N VAL A 17 -3.73 8.24 -4.71
CA VAL A 17 -5.01 8.89 -4.94
C VAL A 17 -5.97 8.51 -3.82
N PHE A 18 -6.32 9.48 -2.99
CA PHE A 18 -7.29 9.29 -1.92
C PHE A 18 -8.71 9.49 -2.45
N ILE A 19 -9.54 8.44 -2.34
CA ILE A 19 -10.92 8.44 -2.84
C ILE A 19 -11.90 8.25 -1.69
N TYR A 20 -13.04 8.94 -1.74
CA TYR A 20 -14.16 8.67 -0.85
C TYR A 20 -15.01 7.55 -1.44
N LEU A 21 -15.33 6.55 -0.62
CA LEU A 21 -16.17 5.44 -1.02
C LEU A 21 -17.55 5.54 -0.34
N PRO A 22 -18.63 5.05 -0.98
CA PRO A 22 -19.91 4.97 -0.30
C PRO A 22 -19.89 3.88 0.78
N ASP A 23 -20.85 3.95 1.72
CA ASP A 23 -20.94 3.05 2.88
C ASP A 23 -21.09 1.56 2.52
N ASP A 24 -21.59 1.24 1.33
CA ASP A 24 -21.77 -0.12 0.83
C ASP A 24 -20.47 -0.76 0.34
N CYS A 25 -19.41 0.04 0.13
CA CYS A 25 -18.06 -0.42 -0.19
C CYS A 25 -17.20 -0.72 1.05
N ARG A 26 -17.83 -0.93 2.22
CA ARG A 26 -17.13 -1.30 3.46
C ARG A 26 -16.26 -2.53 3.26
N GLY A 27 -14.96 -2.41 3.58
CA GLY A 27 -13.95 -3.46 3.43
C GLY A 27 -13.01 -3.26 2.24
N PHE A 28 -13.25 -2.27 1.37
CA PHE A 28 -12.24 -1.83 0.42
C PHE A 28 -11.35 -0.76 1.08
N HIS A 29 -10.07 -1.07 1.25
CA HIS A 29 -9.09 -0.16 1.85
C HIS A 29 -8.20 0.49 0.80
N GLY A 30 -7.78 -0.28 -0.19
CA GLY A 30 -6.96 0.23 -1.29
C GLY A 30 -6.81 -0.76 -2.42
N GLN A 31 -6.21 -0.27 -3.51
CA GLN A 31 -5.85 -1.08 -4.66
C GLN A 31 -4.79 -0.37 -5.48
N ILE A 32 -3.80 -1.12 -5.97
CA ILE A 32 -2.92 -0.68 -7.03
C ILE A 32 -3.44 -1.00 -8.44
N ARG A 33 -3.29 -0.04 -9.36
CA ARG A 33 -3.42 -0.22 -10.82
C ARG A 33 -2.24 0.43 -11.54
N GLY A 34 -1.31 -0.39 -12.02
CA GLY A 34 -0.08 0.09 -12.65
C GLY A 34 0.81 0.82 -11.62
N ARG A 35 0.95 2.14 -11.77
CA ARG A 35 1.68 3.00 -10.81
C ARG A 35 0.77 3.86 -9.94
N ILE A 36 -0.55 3.72 -10.07
CA ILE A 36 -1.53 4.49 -9.31
C ILE A 36 -2.03 3.62 -8.17
N ILE A 37 -1.94 4.13 -6.94
CA ILE A 37 -2.41 3.46 -5.73
C ILE A 37 -3.61 4.25 -5.21
N TYR A 38 -4.77 3.61 -5.22
CA TYR A 38 -6.00 4.17 -4.67
C TYR A 38 -6.12 3.82 -3.20
N ILE A 39 -6.41 4.80 -2.36
CA ILE A 39 -6.57 4.64 -0.90
C ILE A 39 -7.95 5.17 -0.50
N ASN A 40 -8.66 4.38 0.31
CA ASN A 40 -9.92 4.80 0.88
C ASN A 40 -9.69 5.92 1.91
N ARG A 41 -10.22 7.11 1.62
CA ARG A 41 -10.08 8.30 2.48
C ARG A 41 -10.97 8.25 3.72
N ASN A 42 -11.97 7.36 3.76
CA ASN A 42 -12.85 7.18 4.90
C ASN A 42 -12.17 6.42 6.05
N ASP A 43 -11.09 5.69 5.76
CA ASP A 43 -10.34 4.94 6.77
C ASP A 43 -9.56 5.88 7.70
N ASP A 44 -9.26 5.43 8.92
CA ASP A 44 -8.38 6.15 9.83
C ASP A 44 -6.96 6.29 9.25
N ILE A 45 -6.22 7.30 9.69
CA ILE A 45 -4.89 7.62 9.15
C ILE A 45 -3.90 6.45 9.31
N GLU A 46 -4.02 5.68 10.39
CA GLU A 46 -3.24 4.46 10.64
C GLU A 46 -3.51 3.39 9.57
N VAL A 47 -4.78 3.18 9.24
CA VAL A 47 -5.21 2.21 8.23
C VAL A 47 -4.81 2.68 6.83
N GLN A 48 -4.90 3.98 6.55
CA GLN A 48 -4.42 4.55 5.29
C GLN A 48 -2.93 4.32 5.09
N VAL A 49 -2.09 4.63 6.09
CA VAL A 49 -0.63 4.40 6.00
C VAL A 49 -0.30 2.93 5.81
N PHE A 50 -0.94 2.06 6.58
CA PHE A 50 -0.79 0.60 6.42
C PHE A 50 -1.13 0.17 4.99
N THR A 51 -2.27 0.63 4.47
CA THR A 51 -2.75 0.29 3.12
C THR A 51 -1.80 0.81 2.04
N MET A 52 -1.29 2.04 2.17
CA MET A 52 -0.31 2.57 1.23
C MET A 52 0.93 1.67 1.14
N LEU A 53 1.48 1.26 2.28
CA LEU A 53 2.65 0.37 2.32
C LEU A 53 2.31 -1.02 1.77
N HIS A 54 1.13 -1.55 2.12
CA HIS A 54 0.62 -2.82 1.63
C HIS A 54 0.58 -2.85 0.09
N GLU A 55 -0.04 -1.85 -0.54
CA GLU A 55 -0.15 -1.75 -2.00
C GLU A 55 1.21 -1.51 -2.67
N VAL A 56 2.12 -0.75 -2.05
CA VAL A 56 3.50 -0.60 -2.53
C VAL A 56 4.24 -1.94 -2.52
N ILE A 57 4.07 -2.73 -1.46
CA ILE A 57 4.68 -4.06 -1.37
C ILE A 57 4.09 -4.95 -2.46
N HIS A 58 2.77 -4.99 -2.63
CA HIS A 58 2.13 -5.68 -3.75
C HIS A 58 2.72 -5.29 -5.09
N ALA A 59 2.86 -3.99 -5.35
CA ALA A 59 3.48 -3.47 -6.56
C ALA A 59 4.89 -4.05 -6.78
N GLN A 60 5.73 -4.02 -5.75
CA GLN A 60 7.11 -4.49 -5.85
C GLN A 60 7.21 -5.99 -6.09
N PHE A 61 6.30 -6.78 -5.51
CA PHE A 61 6.27 -8.24 -5.67
C PHE A 61 5.58 -8.70 -6.95
N ASP A 62 4.50 -8.03 -7.37
CA ASP A 62 3.72 -8.38 -8.56
C ASP A 62 4.38 -7.88 -9.86
N THR A 63 5.03 -6.71 -9.85
CA THR A 63 5.75 -6.18 -11.03
C THR A 63 7.16 -6.75 -11.19
N GLY A 64 7.59 -7.63 -10.28
CA GLY A 64 8.92 -8.19 -10.32
C GLY A 64 10.04 -7.17 -10.06
N GLN A 65 9.74 -6.04 -9.42
CA GLN A 65 10.77 -5.10 -9.00
C GLN A 65 11.55 -5.60 -7.77
N ASN A 66 11.05 -6.63 -7.08
CA ASN A 66 11.80 -7.36 -6.05
C ASN A 66 12.25 -8.72 -6.59
N LEU A 67 13.15 -8.69 -7.57
CA LEU A 67 13.71 -9.89 -8.19
C LEU A 67 15.24 -9.80 -8.22
N LEU A 68 15.88 -10.30 -7.17
CA LEU A 68 17.13 -11.00 -7.40
C LEU A 68 16.91 -12.30 -8.21
N ASP A 69 15.66 -12.78 -8.41
CA ASP A 69 15.43 -14.15 -8.93
C ASP A 69 14.24 -14.39 -9.90
N ARG A 70 13.70 -13.36 -10.57
CA ARG A 70 12.69 -13.48 -11.66
C ARG A 70 11.53 -14.47 -11.49
N LYS A 71 11.03 -14.70 -10.27
CA LYS A 71 9.86 -15.56 -10.01
C LYS A 71 8.68 -14.74 -9.49
N ALA A 72 7.59 -14.72 -10.27
CA ALA A 72 6.30 -14.24 -9.80
C ALA A 72 5.86 -15.08 -8.58
N ILE A 73 5.58 -14.42 -7.45
CA ILE A 73 5.11 -15.08 -6.23
C ILE A 73 3.58 -15.21 -6.32
N LYS A 74 3.05 -16.40 -6.02
CA LYS A 74 1.59 -16.63 -5.97
C LYS A 74 0.92 -15.59 -5.05
N THR A 75 -0.17 -14.97 -5.49
CA THR A 75 -0.92 -13.88 -4.84
C THR A 75 -1.09 -14.05 -3.32
N GLY A 76 -1.43 -15.26 -2.84
CA GLY A 76 -1.60 -15.52 -1.40
C GLY A 76 -0.31 -15.39 -0.56
N ARG A 77 0.87 -15.55 -1.14
CA ARG A 77 2.15 -15.27 -0.46
C ARG A 77 2.49 -13.79 -0.51
N ALA A 78 2.16 -13.09 -1.60
CA ALA A 78 2.35 -11.64 -1.70
C ALA A 78 1.52 -10.90 -0.64
N GLU A 79 0.26 -11.29 -0.47
CA GLU A 79 -0.65 -10.79 0.57
C GLU A 79 -0.08 -10.95 1.99
N TYR A 80 0.47 -12.14 2.30
CA TYR A 80 1.09 -12.39 3.61
C TYR A 80 2.28 -11.47 3.86
N PHE A 81 3.14 -11.26 2.85
CA PHE A 81 4.28 -10.36 2.97
C PHE A 81 3.84 -8.90 3.06
N ALA A 82 2.89 -8.46 2.23
CA ALA A 82 2.36 -7.11 2.28
C ALA A 82 1.83 -6.79 3.68
N ASN A 83 1.00 -7.65 4.26
CA ASN A 83 0.49 -7.46 5.62
C ASN A 83 1.59 -7.44 6.68
N LYS A 84 2.52 -8.39 6.64
CA LYS A 84 3.59 -8.50 7.64
C LYS A 84 4.54 -7.30 7.61
N TRP A 85 4.93 -6.86 6.43
CA TRP A 85 5.93 -5.79 6.26
C TRP A 85 5.29 -4.41 6.41
N ALA A 86 4.06 -4.21 5.90
CA ALA A 86 3.32 -2.96 6.12
C ALA A 86 3.09 -2.70 7.62
N LYS A 87 2.72 -3.74 8.39
CA LYS A 87 2.57 -3.62 9.85
C LYS A 87 3.87 -3.20 10.55
N ARG A 88 5.00 -3.75 10.12
CA ARG A 88 6.31 -3.43 10.71
C ARG A 88 6.75 -2.01 10.37
N ASP A 89 6.47 -1.56 9.16
CA ASP A 89 7.01 -0.31 8.65
C ASP A 89 6.09 0.90 8.90
N SER A 90 4.78 0.67 9.10
CA SER A 90 3.82 1.75 9.36
C SER A 90 4.17 2.57 10.59
N GLU A 91 4.67 1.93 11.66
CA GLU A 91 5.05 2.60 12.92
C GLU A 91 6.09 3.72 12.73
N LYS A 92 6.97 3.61 11.73
CA LYS A 92 8.03 4.59 11.45
C LYS A 92 7.49 5.96 11.02
N TYR A 93 6.27 5.99 10.47
CA TYR A 93 5.69 7.20 9.89
C TYR A 93 4.93 8.06 10.92
N PHE A 94 4.67 7.51 12.10
CA PHE A 94 3.98 8.18 13.21
C PHE A 94 4.91 8.82 14.24
N ILE A 95 6.23 8.72 14.04
CA ILE A 95 7.28 9.37 14.85
C ILE A 95 7.57 10.78 14.32
#